data_AF-A4T569-F1
#
_entry.id   AF-A4T569-F1
#
_cell.length_a   1.000
_cell.length_b   1.000
_cell.length_c   1.000
_cell.angle_alpha   90.00
_cell.angle_beta   90.00
_cell.angle_gamma   90.00
#
_symmetry.space_group_name_H-M   'P 1'
#
loop_
_entity.id
_entity.type
_entity.pdbx_description
1 polymer ?
#
loop_
_entity_poly.entity_id
_entity_poly.type
_entity_poly.pdbx_seq_one_letter_code
_entity_poly.pdbx_strand_id
1 'polypeptide(L)'
;MTPTPRTKKTTTTTDETPSTSASRYQQLRSHLAALNLHACAEALPAVLDQASAEGLSLTVALERLLAVEVEASTARRLAGRLRFACIPTPATLADFDVDAAAGIDRKLIDELGTCRYLESATNILLIGPGVIEGSNAERPCYACSGRCCDRYDVR
;
A
#
# COMPACT_ATOMS: atom_id res chain seq x y z
N MET A 1 -25.40 47.16 39.07
CA MET A 1 -24.48 46.43 38.18
C MET A 1 -23.62 45.53 39.05
N THR A 2 -23.98 44.26 39.13
CA THR A 2 -23.35 43.28 40.02
C THR A 2 -22.35 42.46 39.19
N PRO A 3 -21.09 42.29 39.61
CA PRO A 3 -20.15 41.42 38.91
C PRO A 3 -20.44 39.96 39.27
N THR A 4 -20.75 39.14 38.27
CA THR A 4 -20.85 37.68 38.40
C THR A 4 -19.43 37.08 38.43
N PRO A 5 -19.09 36.20 39.40
CA PRO A 5 -17.81 35.51 39.39
C PRO A 5 -17.78 34.40 38.33
N ARG A 6 -16.77 34.41 37.45
CA ARG A 6 -16.45 33.29 36.55
C ARG A 6 -15.85 32.15 37.36
N THR A 7 -16.54 31.02 37.40
CA THR A 7 -16.04 29.74 37.88
C THR A 7 -14.85 29.27 37.03
N LYS A 8 -13.73 28.96 37.68
CA LYS A 8 -12.58 28.29 37.06
C LYS A 8 -13.00 26.86 36.72
N LYS A 9 -12.86 26.46 35.45
CA LYS A 9 -13.07 25.09 34.99
C LYS A 9 -11.88 24.26 35.47
N THR A 10 -12.12 23.38 36.44
CA THR A 10 -11.17 22.38 36.94
C THR A 10 -10.78 21.46 35.79
N THR A 11 -9.53 21.54 35.33
CA THR A 11 -8.92 20.51 34.50
C THR A 11 -8.51 19.37 35.42
N THR A 12 -9.27 18.28 35.40
CA THR A 12 -8.94 17.05 36.12
C THR A 12 -7.75 16.40 35.42
N THR A 13 -6.54 16.66 35.93
CA THR A 13 -5.37 15.83 35.67
C THR A 13 -5.57 14.53 36.45
N THR A 14 -6.08 13.49 35.80
CA THR A 14 -6.17 12.15 36.38
C THR A 14 -4.79 11.50 36.27
N ASP A 15 -4.09 11.44 37.39
CA ASP A 15 -2.87 10.67 37.58
C ASP A 15 -3.22 9.17 37.45
N GLU A 16 -2.81 8.52 36.35
CA GLU A 16 -3.07 7.09 36.11
C GLU A 16 -2.07 6.22 36.90
N THR A 17 -2.58 5.33 37.75
CA THR A 17 -1.77 4.27 38.38
C THR A 17 -1.22 3.31 37.30
N PRO A 18 0.04 2.83 37.41
CA PRO A 18 0.71 2.03 36.37
C PRO A 18 0.01 0.71 36.00
N SER A 19 -0.83 0.16 36.89
CA SER A 19 -1.66 -1.02 36.60
C SER A 19 -2.81 -0.72 35.62
N THR A 20 -3.34 0.50 35.64
CA THR A 20 -4.46 0.90 34.78
C THR A 20 -3.98 1.23 33.37
N SER A 21 -2.82 1.88 33.24
CA SER A 21 -2.20 2.17 31.94
C SER A 21 -1.79 0.90 31.20
N ALA A 22 -1.24 -0.10 31.90
CA ALA A 22 -0.94 -1.41 31.32
C ALA A 22 -2.21 -2.13 30.80
N SER A 23 -3.32 -2.06 31.54
CA SER A 23 -4.61 -2.61 31.11
C SER A 23 -5.16 -1.89 29.87
N ARG A 24 -5.09 -0.55 29.85
CA ARG A 24 -5.49 0.28 28.70
C ARG A 24 -4.66 0.00 27.45
N TYR A 25 -3.35 -0.19 27.60
CA TYR A 25 -2.48 -0.59 26.50
C TYR A 25 -2.91 -1.92 25.88
N GLN A 26 -3.25 -2.92 26.72
CA GLN A 26 -3.70 -4.22 26.23
C GLN A 26 -5.06 -4.14 25.54
N GLN A 27 -5.98 -3.30 26.05
CA GLN A 27 -7.26 -3.02 25.38
C GLN A 27 -7.04 -2.32 24.03
N LEU A 28 -6.10 -1.38 23.95
CA LEU A 28 -5.77 -0.72 22.69
C LEU A 28 -5.25 -1.73 21.66
N ARG A 29 -4.35 -2.63 22.06
CA ARG A 29 -3.86 -3.73 21.19
C ARG A 29 -5.00 -4.64 20.72
N SER A 30 -5.93 -4.99 21.60
CA SER A 30 -7.07 -5.85 21.23
C SER A 30 -8.03 -5.16 20.26
N HIS A 31 -8.28 -3.85 20.41
CA HIS A 31 -9.06 -3.07 19.47
C HIS A 31 -8.39 -2.99 18.09
N LEU A 32 -7.07 -2.76 18.03
CA LEU A 32 -6.32 -2.76 16.77
C LEU A 32 -6.39 -4.13 16.07
N ALA A 33 -6.28 -5.22 16.84
CA ALA A 33 -6.42 -6.57 16.30
C ALA A 33 -7.85 -6.84 15.77
N ALA A 34 -8.89 -6.43 16.50
CA ALA A 34 -10.29 -6.59 16.06
C ALA A 34 -10.60 -5.84 14.75
N LEU A 35 -9.91 -4.73 14.50
CA LEU A 35 -10.01 -3.95 13.27
C LEU A 35 -9.08 -4.45 12.14
N ASN A 36 -8.34 -5.54 12.35
CA ASN A 36 -7.33 -6.07 11.44
C ASN A 36 -6.17 -5.10 11.12
N LEU A 37 -5.86 -4.18 12.04
CA LEU A 37 -4.77 -3.20 11.94
C LEU A 37 -3.49 -3.79 12.56
N HIS A 38 -3.00 -4.88 11.96
CA HIS A 38 -1.92 -5.67 12.55
C HIS A 38 -0.56 -4.94 12.56
N ALA A 39 -0.23 -4.18 11.51
CA ALA A 39 1.03 -3.43 11.47
C ALA A 39 1.01 -2.28 12.49
N CYS A 40 -0.14 -1.62 12.66
CA CYS A 40 -0.37 -0.69 13.79
C CYS A 40 -0.10 -1.36 15.15
N ALA A 41 -0.66 -2.55 15.38
CA ALA A 41 -0.55 -3.22 16.68
C ALA A 41 0.90 -3.59 17.04
N GLU A 42 1.70 -3.94 16.04
CA GLU A 42 3.13 -4.25 16.22
C GLU A 42 3.98 -2.97 16.37
N ALA A 43 3.63 -1.89 15.66
CA ALA A 43 4.35 -0.60 15.73
C ALA A 43 3.98 0.25 16.96
N LEU A 44 2.85 -0.05 17.61
CA LEU A 44 2.32 0.70 18.75
C LEU A 44 3.35 1.03 19.84
N PRO A 45 4.10 0.06 20.43
CA PRO A 45 5.07 0.36 21.48
C PRO A 45 6.16 1.35 21.00
N ALA A 46 6.71 1.17 19.80
CA ALA A 46 7.73 2.06 19.28
C ALA A 46 7.23 3.51 19.08
N VAL A 47 6.00 3.67 18.60
CA VAL A 47 5.39 5.00 18.40
C VAL A 47 5.08 5.68 19.73
N LEU A 48 4.66 4.94 20.75
CA LEU A 48 4.42 5.47 22.09
C LEU A 48 5.72 5.92 22.76
N ASP A 49 6.79 5.13 22.64
CA ASP A 49 8.11 5.50 23.14
C ASP A 49 8.62 6.79 22.46
N GLN A 50 8.51 6.88 21.14
CA GLN A 50 8.84 8.10 20.38
C GLN A 50 8.00 9.30 20.81
N ALA A 51 6.68 9.13 20.96
CA ALA A 51 5.80 10.20 21.39
C ALA A 51 6.17 10.73 22.79
N SER A 52 6.59 9.84 23.69
CA SER A 52 7.06 10.21 25.03
C SER A 52 8.41 10.94 25.00
N ALA A 53 9.34 10.48 24.16
CA ALA A 53 10.68 11.05 24.05
C ALA A 53 10.71 12.41 23.36
N GLU A 54 9.92 12.57 22.29
CA GLU A 54 9.85 13.79 21.47
C GLU A 54 8.77 14.77 21.96
N GLY A 55 7.93 14.37 22.93
CA GLY A 55 6.81 15.18 23.42
C GLY A 55 5.77 15.46 22.33
N LEU A 56 5.51 14.49 21.46
CA LEU A 56 4.60 14.65 20.31
C LEU A 56 3.17 14.93 20.78
N SER A 57 2.45 15.73 19.99
CA SER A 57 1.01 15.84 20.19
C SER A 57 0.35 14.49 19.89
N LEU A 58 -0.76 14.22 20.58
CA LEU A 58 -1.55 13.00 20.37
C LEU A 58 -1.96 12.83 18.89
N THR A 59 -2.29 13.92 18.21
CA THR A 59 -2.66 13.91 16.80
C THR A 59 -1.52 13.43 15.91
N VAL A 60 -0.28 13.86 16.17
CA VAL A 60 0.91 13.44 15.42
C VAL A 60 1.25 11.98 15.73
N ALA A 61 1.17 11.56 16.99
CA ALA A 61 1.42 10.17 17.36
C ALA A 61 0.42 9.20 16.71
N LEU A 62 -0.88 9.55 16.69
CA LEU A 62 -1.92 8.75 16.04
C LEU A 62 -1.77 8.73 14.51
N GLU A 63 -1.42 9.86 13.89
CA GLU A 63 -1.17 9.92 12.45
C GLU A 63 0.01 9.03 12.06
N ARG A 64 1.13 9.12 12.76
CA ARG A 64 2.30 8.25 12.52
C ARG A 64 1.96 6.78 12.68
N LEU A 65 1.20 6.43 13.72
CA LEU A 65 0.77 5.05 13.97
C LEU A 65 -0.08 4.54 12.81
N LEU A 66 -1.11 5.29 12.40
CA LEU A 66 -2.01 4.90 11.32
C LEU A 66 -1.33 4.89 9.95
N ALA A 67 -0.34 5.77 9.71
CA ALA A 67 0.44 5.80 8.48
C ALA A 67 1.18 4.46 8.24
N VAL A 68 1.72 3.84 9.29
CA VAL A 68 2.36 2.51 9.20
C VAL A 68 1.40 1.45 8.67
N GLU A 69 0.15 1.46 9.15
CA GLU A 69 -0.85 0.50 8.69
C GLU A 69 -1.34 0.80 7.26
N VAL A 70 -1.48 2.08 6.89
CA VAL A 70 -1.81 2.47 5.51
C VAL A 70 -0.74 1.96 4.55
N GLU A 71 0.54 2.15 4.87
CA GLU A 71 1.66 1.63 4.07
C GLU A 71 1.63 0.09 3.99
N ALA A 72 1.48 -0.59 5.12
CA ALA A 72 1.40 -2.05 5.13
C ALA A 72 0.16 -2.58 4.37
N SER A 73 -0.96 -1.87 4.40
CA SER A 73 -2.20 -2.23 3.69
C SER A 73 -2.07 -2.00 2.19
N THR A 74 -1.49 -0.89 1.76
CA THR A 74 -1.22 -0.60 0.34
C THR A 74 -0.23 -1.61 -0.25
N ALA A 75 0.85 -1.95 0.47
CA ALA A 75 1.80 -2.99 0.06
C ALA A 75 1.14 -4.37 -0.07
N ARG A 76 0.32 -4.80 0.91
CA ARG A 76 -0.44 -6.06 0.82
C ARG A 76 -1.41 -6.09 -0.35
N ARG A 77 -2.13 -4.99 -0.60
CA ARG A 77 -3.05 -4.86 -1.74
C ARG A 77 -2.31 -4.94 -3.06
N LEU A 78 -1.17 -4.25 -3.19
CA LEU A 78 -0.33 -4.30 -4.38
C LEU A 78 0.19 -5.72 -4.62
N ALA A 79 0.73 -6.37 -3.60
CA ALA A 79 1.21 -7.75 -3.69
C ALA A 79 0.07 -8.71 -4.11
N GLY A 80 -1.14 -8.52 -3.58
CA GLY A 80 -2.32 -9.27 -4.02
C GLY A 80 -2.63 -9.05 -5.50
N ARG A 81 -2.69 -7.80 -5.96
CA ARG A 81 -2.92 -7.47 -7.38
C ARG A 81 -1.87 -8.09 -8.28
N LEU A 82 -0.59 -8.03 -7.92
CA LEU A 82 0.50 -8.62 -8.70
C LEU A 82 0.41 -10.14 -8.77
N ARG A 83 0.02 -10.81 -7.67
CA ARG A 83 -0.23 -12.27 -7.67
C ARG A 83 -1.33 -12.67 -8.66
N PHE A 84 -2.39 -11.86 -8.77
CA PHE A 84 -3.52 -12.12 -9.68
C PHE A 84 -3.29 -11.62 -11.10
N ALA A 85 -2.28 -10.77 -11.35
CA ALA A 85 -2.00 -10.23 -12.68
C ALA A 85 -1.43 -11.28 -13.65
N CYS A 86 -0.99 -12.45 -13.14
CA CYS A 86 -0.42 -13.55 -13.93
C CYS A 86 0.71 -13.11 -14.90
N ILE A 87 1.40 -12.01 -14.58
CA ILE A 87 2.53 -11.52 -15.36
C ILE A 87 3.73 -12.41 -15.03
N PRO A 88 4.38 -13.03 -16.04
CA PRO A 88 5.41 -14.05 -15.81
C PRO A 88 6.66 -13.52 -15.12
N THR A 89 6.98 -12.23 -15.31
CA THR A 89 8.13 -11.57 -14.66
C THR A 89 7.70 -10.18 -14.20
N PRO A 90 8.04 -9.74 -12.98
CA PRO A 90 7.85 -8.35 -12.59
C PRO A 90 8.67 -7.47 -13.54
N ALA A 91 7.97 -6.67 -14.35
CA ALA A 91 8.55 -5.72 -15.28
C ALA A 91 8.05 -4.34 -14.92
N THR A 92 8.96 -3.39 -14.82
CA THR A 92 8.63 -1.97 -14.64
C THR A 92 8.79 -1.23 -15.96
N LEU A 93 8.19 -0.03 -16.06
CA LEU A 93 8.38 0.81 -17.24
C LEU A 93 9.84 1.23 -17.43
N ALA A 94 10.64 1.26 -16.35
CA ALA A 94 12.06 1.56 -16.41
C ALA A 94 12.89 0.44 -17.05
N ASP A 95 12.40 -0.80 -17.02
CA ASP A 95 13.03 -1.96 -17.65
C ASP A 95 12.72 -2.05 -19.15
N PHE A 96 11.85 -1.18 -19.67
CA PHE A 96 11.41 -1.18 -21.06
C PHE A 96 12.44 -0.51 -21.97
N ASP A 97 13.03 -1.29 -22.87
CA ASP A 97 13.94 -0.79 -23.90
C ASP A 97 13.15 -0.19 -25.07
N VAL A 98 13.01 1.14 -25.04
CA VAL A 98 12.31 1.90 -26.10
C VAL A 98 13.10 1.88 -27.41
N ASP A 99 14.43 1.83 -27.36
CA ASP A 99 15.28 1.88 -28.54
C ASP A 99 15.22 0.55 -29.33
N ALA A 100 14.96 -0.57 -28.65
CA ALA A 100 14.70 -1.86 -29.28
C ALA A 100 13.31 -1.97 -29.95
N ALA A 101 12.34 -1.14 -29.54
CA ALA A 101 10.97 -1.20 -30.03
C ALA A 101 10.74 -0.25 -31.21
N ALA A 102 10.67 -0.80 -32.42
CA ALA A 102 10.46 -0.01 -33.64
C ALA A 102 9.11 0.74 -33.61
N GLY A 103 9.15 2.08 -33.76
CA GLY A 103 7.96 2.92 -33.89
C GLY A 103 7.36 3.44 -32.59
N ILE A 104 8.03 3.24 -31.44
CA ILE A 104 7.58 3.77 -30.14
C ILE A 104 8.32 5.07 -29.81
N ASP A 105 7.58 6.14 -29.50
CA ASP A 105 8.16 7.40 -29.04
C ASP A 105 8.39 7.36 -27.52
N ARG A 106 9.63 7.58 -27.09
CA ARG A 106 10.00 7.65 -25.66
C ARG A 106 9.21 8.71 -24.91
N LYS A 107 8.93 9.86 -25.52
CA LYS A 107 8.15 10.93 -24.88
C LYS A 107 6.72 10.50 -24.60
N LEU A 108 6.13 9.68 -25.48
CA LEU A 108 4.80 9.13 -25.28
C LEU A 108 4.80 8.11 -24.14
N ILE A 109 5.80 7.24 -24.07
CA ILE A 109 5.95 6.28 -22.97
C ILE A 109 6.09 6.99 -21.62
N ASP A 110 6.93 8.02 -21.55
CA ASP A 110 7.11 8.82 -20.33
C ASP A 110 5.81 9.52 -19.92
N GLU A 111 5.03 10.04 -20.89
CA GLU A 111 3.72 10.66 -20.63
C GLU A 111 2.71 9.64 -20.10
N LEU A 112 2.61 8.46 -20.71
CA LEU A 112 1.75 7.37 -20.23
C LEU A 112 2.18 6.89 -18.84
N GLY A 113 3.48 6.87 -18.55
CA GLY A 113 4.03 6.54 -17.24
C GLY A 113 3.53 7.44 -16.10
N THR A 114 3.13 8.68 -16.41
CA THR A 114 2.51 9.58 -15.41
C THR A 114 1.11 9.17 -14.99
N CYS A 115 0.47 8.25 -15.72
CA CYS A 115 -0.91 7.81 -15.51
C CYS A 115 -1.99 8.91 -15.58
N ARG A 116 -1.68 10.12 -16.07
CA ARG A 116 -2.66 11.23 -16.17
C ARG A 116 -3.91 10.88 -16.99
N TYR A 117 -3.79 9.98 -17.97
CA TYR A 117 -4.92 9.51 -18.76
C TYR A 117 -6.03 8.86 -17.90
N LEU A 118 -5.71 8.40 -16.69
CA LEU A 118 -6.70 7.90 -15.73
C LEU A 118 -7.58 9.03 -15.17
N GLU A 119 -7.02 10.22 -14.94
CA GLU A 119 -7.76 11.39 -14.42
C GLU A 119 -8.77 11.91 -15.45
N SER A 120 -8.39 11.89 -16.73
CA SER A 120 -9.23 12.33 -17.84
C SER A 120 -10.10 11.21 -18.43
N ALA A 121 -10.10 10.02 -17.84
CA ALA A 121 -10.77 8.82 -18.37
C ALA A 121 -10.48 8.56 -19.86
N THR A 122 -9.27 8.88 -20.30
CA THR A 122 -8.83 8.72 -21.69
C THR A 122 -8.41 7.28 -21.92
N ASN A 123 -9.04 6.63 -22.90
CA ASN A 123 -8.74 5.25 -23.25
C ASN A 123 -7.44 5.17 -24.07
N ILE A 124 -6.52 4.32 -23.64
CA ILE A 124 -5.27 4.05 -24.35
C ILE A 124 -5.38 2.68 -25.03
N LEU A 125 -5.09 2.64 -26.33
CA LEU A 125 -5.06 1.41 -27.11
C LEU A 125 -3.61 1.12 -27.51
N LEU A 126 -3.04 0.05 -26.94
CA LEU A 126 -1.71 -0.43 -27.30
C LEU A 126 -1.87 -1.47 -28.41
N ILE A 127 -1.42 -1.13 -29.62
CA ILE A 127 -1.42 -2.02 -30.78
C ILE A 127 0.02 -2.30 -31.15
N GLY A 128 0.40 -3.57 -31.13
CA GLY A 128 1.66 -4.06 -31.65
C GLY A 128 1.49 -5.47 -32.19
N PRO A 129 2.47 -5.99 -32.94
CA PRO A 129 2.56 -7.44 -33.13
C PRO A 129 2.49 -8.10 -31.76
N GLY A 130 1.74 -9.19 -31.63
CA GLY A 130 1.64 -9.96 -30.39
C GLY A 130 2.97 -10.63 -30.07
N VAL A 131 3.96 -9.85 -29.69
CA VAL A 131 5.30 -10.32 -29.39
C VAL A 131 5.28 -10.92 -27.99
N ILE A 132 4.99 -12.22 -27.96
CA ILE A 132 5.91 -13.12 -27.26
C ILE A 132 7.10 -13.35 -28.21
N GLU A 133 7.85 -12.30 -28.58
CA GLU A 133 9.10 -12.51 -29.30
C GLU A 133 10.11 -13.06 -28.30
N GLY A 134 10.21 -14.40 -28.36
CA GLY A 134 10.77 -15.28 -27.35
C GLY A 134 10.11 -16.66 -27.36
N SER A 135 8.95 -16.85 -28.01
CA SER A 135 8.29 -18.16 -28.13
C SER A 135 8.54 -18.89 -29.45
N ASN A 136 9.67 -18.64 -30.12
CA ASN A 136 10.16 -19.50 -31.20
C ASN A 136 11.58 -19.98 -30.86
N ALA A 137 11.67 -20.94 -29.92
CA ALA A 137 12.63 -22.06 -29.87
C ALA A 137 12.63 -22.69 -28.47
N GLU A 138 12.07 -23.90 -28.35
CA GLU A 138 12.49 -24.93 -27.38
C GLU A 138 12.59 -24.57 -25.89
N ARG A 139 11.57 -23.93 -25.30
CA ARG A 139 11.43 -23.92 -23.83
C ARG A 139 10.29 -24.85 -23.40
N PRO A 140 10.57 -25.95 -22.68
CA PRO A 140 9.53 -26.67 -21.96
C PRO A 140 8.82 -25.69 -21.03
N CYS A 141 7.49 -25.77 -20.98
CA CYS A 141 6.66 -24.93 -20.14
C CYS A 141 6.86 -25.27 -18.65
N TYR A 142 7.97 -24.83 -18.04
CA TYR A 142 8.29 -25.12 -16.63
C TYR A 142 7.26 -24.55 -15.63
N ALA A 143 6.36 -23.67 -16.07
CA ALA A 143 5.31 -23.08 -15.23
C ALA A 143 3.89 -23.56 -15.54
N CYS A 144 3.68 -24.44 -16.53
CA CYS A 144 2.35 -24.96 -16.83
C CYS A 144 2.15 -26.32 -16.15
N SER A 145 1.20 -26.42 -15.22
CA SER A 145 0.77 -27.67 -14.59
C SER A 145 -0.02 -28.59 -15.56
N GLY A 146 0.37 -28.64 -16.83
CA GLY A 146 -0.24 -29.47 -17.87
C GLY A 146 -1.69 -29.16 -18.22
N ARG A 147 -2.24 -27.98 -17.87
CA ARG A 147 -3.66 -27.65 -18.11
C ARG A 147 -3.93 -26.54 -19.13
N CYS A 148 -2.92 -25.77 -19.54
CA CYS A 148 -3.13 -24.70 -20.53
C CYS A 148 -2.89 -25.13 -21.98
N CYS A 149 -2.16 -26.22 -22.21
CA CYS A 149 -1.70 -26.59 -23.55
C CYS A 149 -2.73 -27.39 -24.38
N ASP A 150 -3.79 -27.93 -23.78
CA ASP A 150 -4.74 -28.83 -24.47
C ASP A 150 -5.83 -28.12 -25.29
N ARG A 151 -5.85 -26.78 -25.37
CA ARG A 151 -7.02 -26.05 -25.90
C ARG A 151 -6.82 -25.19 -27.14
N TYR A 152 -5.62 -25.16 -27.71
CA TYR A 152 -5.36 -24.48 -28.98
C TYR A 152 -4.96 -25.48 -30.06
N ASP A 153 -5.91 -26.33 -30.43
CA ASP A 153 -5.90 -27.04 -31.71
C ASP A 153 -7.04 -26.46 -32.54
N VAL A 154 -6.72 -25.46 -33.37
CA VAL A 154 -7.67 -24.83 -34.31
C VAL A 154 -7.31 -25.33 -35.70
N ARG A 155 -8.19 -26.17 -36.24
CA ARG A 155 -8.26 -26.49 -37.68
C ARG A 155 -8.66 -25.27 -38.49
#